data_AF-A0AAX7TL08-F1
#
_entry.id   AF-A0AAX7TL08-F1
#
_cell.length_a   1.000
_cell.length_b   1.000
_cell.length_c   1.000
_cell.angle_alpha   90.00
_cell.angle_beta   90.00
_cell.angle_gamma   90.00
#
_symmetry.space_group_name_H-M   'P 1'
#
loop_
_entity.id
_entity.type
_entity.pdbx_description
1 polymer ?
#
loop_
_entity_poly.entity_id
_entity_poly.type
_entity_poly.pdbx_seq_one_letter_code
_entity_poly.pdbx_strand_id
1 'polypeptide(L)'
;MSNQRGGKTLIITDDEEVEGVEAEELNPFSFREFLRWKNQDPDPEQARTEAAIFSKTFLQPQIRSESWDSVDYEGYTRPASHSLCLSHQEEEEEWGRSFQSGIGSTSSLCTEEEEEEEETRFSSKPEAAAGGGAVGGGENYEGDDETSMVEPATFCRRRSARSSQTQQLKEENAALRRTVRELQRRAEVNERRASQLSEELLQRRRQEEKEAQDLESMVHSVEQNLHLMTRRAVKAENAVSKLKAELQQLQAEVDSLRAENNGLKSMESQVVMTMRQNAQVASDYLNKMASHAHSSIRQLLGEAETLRLVSQLLQSIDKISSLNSES
;
A
#
# COMPACT_ATOMS: atom_id res chain seq x y z
N MET A 1 13.05 30.91 -41.18
CA MET A 1 13.97 30.22 -40.24
C MET A 1 13.11 29.35 -39.33
N SER A 2 13.21 28.04 -39.49
CA SER A 2 12.39 27.03 -38.80
C SER A 2 13.18 26.51 -37.59
N ASN A 3 12.63 26.66 -36.38
CA ASN A 3 13.20 26.11 -35.16
C ASN A 3 12.34 24.93 -34.70
N GLN A 4 12.72 23.71 -35.10
CA GLN A 4 12.24 22.48 -34.49
C GLN A 4 12.94 22.31 -33.13
N ARG A 5 12.17 22.31 -32.04
CA ARG A 5 12.62 21.76 -30.75
C ARG A 5 12.31 20.27 -30.74
N GLY A 6 13.32 19.45 -30.97
CA GLY A 6 13.23 18.00 -30.77
C GLY A 6 13.15 17.66 -29.28
N GLY A 7 12.01 17.12 -28.85
CA GLY A 7 11.90 16.41 -27.58
C GLY A 7 12.60 15.06 -27.71
N LYS A 8 13.62 14.81 -26.89
CA LYS A 8 14.32 13.52 -26.84
C LYS A 8 13.60 12.63 -25.82
N THR A 9 12.84 11.64 -26.29
CA THR A 9 12.34 10.56 -25.46
C THR A 9 13.48 9.57 -25.22
N LEU A 10 13.84 9.36 -23.95
CA LEU A 10 14.86 8.41 -23.53
C LEU A 10 14.19 7.03 -23.44
N ILE A 11 14.30 6.25 -24.51
CA ILE A 11 13.89 4.85 -24.56
C ILE A 11 15.11 4.02 -24.16
N ILE A 12 15.08 3.43 -22.97
CA ILE A 12 16.06 2.43 -22.56
C ILE A 12 15.43 1.08 -22.92
N THR A 13 15.86 0.52 -24.03
CA THR A 13 15.60 -0.88 -24.41
C THR A 13 16.54 -1.76 -23.58
N ASP A 14 16.01 -2.44 -22.57
CA ASP A 14 16.65 -3.65 -22.04
C ASP A 14 16.07 -4.84 -22.81
N ASP A 15 16.95 -5.43 -23.60
CA ASP A 15 16.78 -6.70 -24.28
C ASP A 15 16.75 -7.87 -23.28
N GLU A 16 16.12 -8.95 -23.73
CA GLU A 16 16.22 -10.35 -23.29
C GLU A 16 15.12 -10.98 -22.40
N GLU A 17 14.49 -11.95 -23.09
CA GLU A 17 13.83 -13.19 -22.65
C GLU A 17 12.39 -13.13 -22.15
N VAL A 18 11.52 -13.25 -23.17
CA VAL A 18 10.11 -13.67 -23.12
C VAL A 18 10.04 -15.13 -22.67
N GLU A 19 9.77 -15.37 -21.39
CA GLU A 19 9.08 -16.58 -20.93
C GLU A 19 8.09 -16.22 -19.82
N GLY A 20 6.80 -16.28 -20.13
CA GLY A 20 5.74 -16.12 -19.12
C GLY A 20 4.47 -15.40 -19.56
N VAL A 21 3.96 -15.64 -20.78
CA VAL A 21 2.72 -15.00 -21.29
C VAL A 21 1.45 -15.78 -20.89
N GLU A 22 1.53 -16.89 -20.16
CA GLU A 22 0.33 -17.71 -19.84
C GLU A 22 -0.32 -17.43 -18.47
N ALA A 23 0.19 -16.51 -17.65
CA ALA A 23 -0.35 -16.29 -16.30
C ALA A 23 -1.32 -15.10 -16.17
N GLU A 24 -1.43 -14.23 -17.19
CA GLU A 24 -2.28 -13.03 -17.11
C GLU A 24 -3.77 -13.30 -17.32
N GLU A 25 -4.17 -14.54 -17.66
CA GLU A 25 -5.56 -14.89 -17.98
C GLU A 25 -6.46 -15.13 -16.75
N LEU A 26 -5.93 -15.00 -15.54
CA LEU A 26 -6.64 -15.26 -14.28
C LEU A 26 -6.94 -14.00 -13.45
N ASN A 27 -6.74 -12.79 -13.97
CA ASN A 27 -7.11 -11.59 -13.22
C ASN A 27 -8.63 -11.33 -13.34
N PRO A 28 -9.42 -11.55 -12.25
CA PRO A 28 -10.87 -11.38 -12.25
C PRO A 28 -11.32 -9.91 -12.39
N PHE A 29 -10.38 -8.96 -12.37
CA PHE A 29 -10.61 -7.54 -12.59
C PHE A 29 -10.00 -7.03 -13.91
N SER A 30 -9.58 -7.93 -14.80
CA SER A 30 -9.02 -7.52 -16.10
C SER A 30 -10.08 -6.91 -17.02
N PHE A 31 -9.67 -5.98 -17.87
CA PHE A 31 -10.56 -5.39 -18.88
C PHE A 31 -11.12 -6.43 -19.88
N ARG A 32 -10.37 -7.52 -20.12
CA ARG A 32 -10.87 -8.67 -20.89
C ARG A 32 -12.03 -9.40 -20.20
N GLU A 33 -12.00 -9.52 -18.87
CA GLU A 33 -13.15 -10.02 -18.11
C GLU A 33 -14.31 -9.04 -18.10
N PHE A 34 -14.04 -7.74 -17.98
CA PHE A 34 -15.07 -6.71 -18.09
C PHE A 34 -15.82 -6.77 -19.44
N LEU A 35 -15.10 -7.00 -20.54
CA LEU A 35 -15.72 -7.19 -21.86
C LEU A 35 -16.48 -8.53 -21.96
N ARG A 36 -16.01 -9.60 -21.32
CA ARG A 36 -16.76 -10.87 -21.22
C ARG A 36 -18.08 -10.69 -20.48
N TRP A 37 -18.06 -9.96 -19.36
CA TRP A 37 -19.26 -9.64 -18.58
C TRP A 37 -20.24 -8.79 -19.39
N LYS A 38 -19.75 -7.74 -20.06
CA LYS A 38 -20.61 -6.82 -20.81
C LYS A 38 -21.31 -7.46 -22.01
N ASN A 39 -20.72 -8.49 -22.59
CA ASN A 39 -21.25 -9.21 -23.76
C ASN A 39 -22.07 -10.46 -23.40
N GLN A 40 -22.32 -10.73 -22.11
CA GLN A 40 -23.27 -11.76 -21.69
C GLN A 40 -24.69 -11.17 -21.72
N ASP A 41 -25.43 -11.48 -22.80
CA ASP A 41 -26.88 -11.30 -22.82
C ASP A 41 -27.48 -12.21 -21.73
N PRO A 42 -28.26 -11.68 -20.76
CA PRO A 42 -28.90 -12.52 -19.77
C PRO A 42 -30.00 -13.37 -20.43
N ASP A 43 -29.80 -14.68 -20.44
CA ASP A 43 -30.82 -15.67 -20.77
C ASP A 43 -32.02 -15.50 -19.79
N PRO A 44 -33.25 -15.27 -20.28
CA PRO A 44 -34.41 -14.94 -19.44
C PRO A 44 -34.81 -16.01 -18.42
N GLU A 45 -34.19 -17.20 -18.40
CA GLU A 45 -34.48 -18.24 -17.41
C GLU A 45 -33.76 -18.08 -16.06
N GLN A 46 -32.62 -17.37 -15.97
CA GLN A 46 -31.85 -17.24 -14.71
C GLN A 46 -32.32 -16.08 -13.80
N ALA A 47 -32.99 -15.07 -14.36
CA ALA A 47 -33.49 -13.92 -13.59
C ALA A 47 -34.61 -14.28 -12.58
N ARG A 48 -35.27 -15.43 -12.75
CA ARG A 48 -36.33 -15.91 -11.84
C ARG A 48 -35.79 -16.54 -10.56
N THR A 49 -34.55 -17.04 -10.57
CA THR A 49 -33.92 -17.67 -9.40
C THR A 49 -33.25 -16.68 -8.47
N GLU A 50 -32.69 -15.58 -8.97
CA GLU A 50 -31.99 -14.59 -8.14
C GLU A 50 -32.94 -13.69 -7.34
N ALA A 51 -34.11 -13.35 -7.92
CA ALA A 51 -35.15 -12.59 -7.21
C ALA A 51 -35.73 -13.34 -6.00
N ALA A 52 -35.69 -14.67 -6.00
CA ALA A 52 -36.17 -15.51 -4.90
C ALA A 52 -35.14 -15.65 -3.76
N ILE A 53 -33.84 -15.44 -4.03
CA ILE A 53 -32.78 -15.52 -3.03
C ILE A 53 -32.65 -14.18 -2.29
N PHE A 54 -32.78 -13.05 -2.99
CA PHE A 54 -32.65 -11.73 -2.38
C PHE A 54 -33.81 -11.36 -1.44
N SER A 55 -35.01 -11.88 -1.69
CA SER A 55 -36.21 -11.58 -0.90
C SER A 55 -36.33 -12.41 0.39
N LYS A 56 -35.51 -13.45 0.59
CA LYS A 56 -35.54 -14.29 1.79
C LYS A 56 -34.59 -13.84 2.90
N THR A 57 -33.62 -12.96 2.60
CA THR A 57 -32.53 -12.59 3.53
C THR A 57 -32.79 -11.30 4.31
N PHE A 58 -33.83 -10.53 3.99
CA PHE A 58 -34.02 -9.18 4.55
C PHE A 58 -35.03 -9.04 5.71
N LEU A 59 -35.61 -10.14 6.21
CA LEU A 59 -36.56 -10.07 7.34
C LEU A 59 -36.29 -11.10 8.42
N GLN A 60 -35.18 -10.97 9.15
CA GLN A 60 -35.12 -11.38 10.57
C GLN A 60 -33.91 -10.79 11.30
N PRO A 61 -34.07 -9.94 12.33
CA PRO A 61 -33.02 -9.68 13.31
C PRO A 61 -33.21 -10.64 14.48
N GLN A 62 -32.30 -11.62 14.63
CA GLN A 62 -32.13 -12.35 15.88
C GLN A 62 -30.69 -12.18 16.36
N ILE A 63 -30.56 -11.48 17.48
CA ILE A 63 -29.35 -11.33 18.25
C ILE A 63 -29.02 -12.69 18.85
N ARG A 64 -27.87 -13.27 18.50
CA ARG A 64 -27.25 -14.34 19.29
C ARG A 64 -25.75 -14.13 19.36
N SER A 65 -25.32 -13.80 20.58
CA SER A 65 -23.95 -13.69 21.05
C SER A 65 -23.41 -15.07 21.40
N GLU A 66 -22.42 -15.58 20.68
CA GLU A 66 -21.58 -16.73 21.06
C GLU A 66 -20.15 -16.40 20.57
N SER A 67 -19.24 -15.98 21.45
CA SER A 67 -18.43 -16.81 22.36
C SER A 67 -17.55 -17.80 21.60
N TRP A 68 -16.31 -17.39 21.30
CA TRP A 68 -15.22 -18.28 20.90
C TRP A 68 -14.07 -18.10 21.88
N ASP A 69 -14.13 -18.85 22.97
CA ASP A 69 -12.99 -19.09 23.87
C ASP A 69 -12.57 -20.56 23.78
N SER A 70 -11.28 -20.77 24.01
CA SER A 70 -10.56 -22.04 24.19
C SER A 70 -10.24 -22.88 22.95
N VAL A 71 -9.02 -22.65 22.44
CA VAL A 71 -8.14 -23.75 22.02
C VAL A 71 -6.96 -23.78 22.99
N ASP A 72 -6.89 -24.85 23.78
CA ASP A 72 -5.83 -25.11 24.75
C ASP A 72 -4.51 -25.42 24.03
N TYR A 73 -3.46 -24.66 24.34
CA TYR A 73 -2.08 -25.07 24.08
C TYR A 73 -1.26 -24.87 25.36
N GLU A 74 -1.01 -25.99 26.05
CA GLU A 74 -0.25 -26.05 27.27
C GLU A 74 1.24 -25.74 27.04
N GLY A 75 1.75 -24.82 27.87
CA GLY A 75 2.92 -25.09 28.69
C GLY A 75 4.30 -24.90 28.06
N TYR A 76 4.84 -23.68 28.13
CA TYR A 76 6.21 -23.49 28.63
C TYR A 76 6.34 -22.20 29.45
N THR A 77 6.92 -22.40 30.63
CA THR A 77 7.03 -21.53 31.78
C THR A 77 7.94 -20.33 31.53
N ARG A 78 7.47 -19.13 31.88
CA ARG A 78 8.27 -17.90 31.98
C ARG A 78 9.03 -17.87 33.32
N PRO A 79 10.31 -17.48 33.38
CA PRO A 79 10.87 -16.88 34.57
C PRO A 79 10.74 -15.35 34.50
N ALA A 80 10.15 -14.78 35.55
CA ALA A 80 10.24 -13.37 35.85
C ALA A 80 11.69 -13.00 36.23
N SER A 81 12.18 -11.85 35.79
CA SER A 81 13.36 -11.20 36.35
C SER A 81 13.30 -9.69 36.10
N HIS A 82 12.89 -8.99 37.16
CA HIS A 82 13.47 -7.75 37.68
C HIS A 82 14.17 -6.78 36.70
N SER A 83 13.55 -5.60 36.57
CA SER A 83 14.14 -4.28 36.82
C SER A 83 15.65 -4.12 36.64
N LEU A 84 16.06 -3.37 35.62
CA LEU A 84 17.02 -2.28 35.78
C LEU A 84 16.65 -1.14 34.81
N CYS A 85 16.12 -0.07 35.38
CA CYS A 85 15.98 1.24 34.77
C CYS A 85 17.35 1.92 34.81
N LEU A 86 17.91 2.30 33.67
CA LEU A 86 19.10 3.14 33.58
C LEU A 86 18.84 4.23 32.52
N SER A 87 18.90 5.45 33.02
CA SER A 87 18.75 6.76 32.40
C SER A 87 19.86 7.10 31.39
N HIS A 88 19.46 7.64 30.24
CA HIS A 88 20.18 8.62 29.40
C HIS A 88 19.10 9.28 28.53
N GLN A 89 18.57 10.44 28.90
CA GLN A 89 19.11 11.80 28.71
C GLN A 89 19.21 12.20 27.24
N GLU A 90 18.17 12.95 26.83
CA GLU A 90 18.18 14.16 25.98
C GLU A 90 19.06 14.18 24.74
N GLU A 91 18.43 14.17 23.57
CA GLU A 91 18.57 15.24 22.57
C GLU A 91 17.31 15.24 21.68
N GLU A 92 16.48 16.27 21.88
CA GLU A 92 15.40 16.65 20.97
C GLU A 92 16.02 17.39 19.78
N GLU A 93 15.94 16.84 18.56
CA GLU A 93 16.08 17.64 17.35
C GLU A 93 14.70 18.12 16.88
N GLU A 94 14.30 19.22 17.49
CA GLU A 94 13.22 20.12 17.10
C GLU A 94 13.52 20.74 15.71
N TRP A 95 13.00 20.17 14.63
CA TRP A 95 12.92 20.87 13.35
C TRP A 95 11.71 21.81 13.35
N GLY A 96 11.88 22.95 14.03
CA GLY A 96 11.02 24.11 13.96
C GLY A 96 11.24 24.94 12.70
N ARG A 97 10.15 25.12 11.93
CA ARG A 97 9.62 26.39 11.39
C ARG A 97 10.60 27.37 10.71
N SER A 98 10.29 27.77 9.48
CA SER A 98 9.85 29.17 9.17
C SER A 98 9.64 29.38 7.67
N PHE A 99 8.40 29.72 7.25
CA PHE A 99 8.14 30.64 6.15
C PHE A 99 6.81 31.39 6.44
N GLN A 100 6.93 32.60 6.99
CA GLN A 100 5.96 33.70 6.89
C GLN A 100 6.39 34.58 5.71
N SER A 101 5.61 35.40 4.99
CA SER A 101 4.19 35.77 4.87
C SER A 101 4.13 36.84 3.75
N GLY A 102 2.94 37.07 3.16
CA GLY A 102 2.61 38.30 2.39
C GLY A 102 2.39 38.02 0.89
N ILE A 103 1.27 38.35 0.25
CA ILE A 103 0.25 39.40 0.47
C ILE A 103 -1.02 39.03 -0.31
N GLY A 104 -2.19 39.55 0.12
CA GLY A 104 -3.37 39.65 -0.75
C GLY A 104 -4.72 39.45 -0.07
N SER A 105 -5.04 40.27 0.94
CA SER A 105 -6.40 40.40 1.46
C SER A 105 -7.35 40.96 0.41
N THR A 106 -8.50 40.32 0.23
CA THR A 106 -9.76 41.01 -0.09
C THR A 106 -10.85 40.51 0.85
N SER A 107 -11.41 41.48 1.56
CA SER A 107 -12.58 41.46 2.44
C SER A 107 -13.86 41.05 1.73
N SER A 108 -14.82 40.43 2.45
CA SER A 108 -16.05 41.14 2.87
C SER A 108 -16.91 40.25 3.76
N LEU A 109 -17.57 40.90 4.71
CA LEU A 109 -18.33 40.42 5.86
C LEU A 109 -19.84 40.42 5.54
N CYS A 110 -20.58 39.50 6.18
CA CYS A 110 -22.03 39.53 6.52
C CYS A 110 -23.04 39.49 5.34
N THR A 111 -24.26 38.97 5.43
CA THR A 111 -25.29 38.88 6.49
C THR A 111 -26.25 37.70 6.21
N GLU A 112 -26.86 37.17 7.27
CA GLU A 112 -28.12 36.38 7.20
C GLU A 112 -29.26 37.28 6.75
N GLU A 113 -30.12 36.84 5.82
CA GLU A 113 -31.56 37.15 5.80
C GLU A 113 -32.31 35.99 5.13
N GLU A 114 -33.40 35.59 5.78
CA GLU A 114 -34.44 34.68 5.33
C GLU A 114 -35.20 35.29 4.13
N GLU A 115 -35.71 34.46 3.22
CA GLU A 115 -37.05 34.67 2.62
C GLU A 115 -37.56 33.41 1.91
N GLU A 116 -38.79 33.07 2.28
CA GLU A 116 -39.84 32.23 1.69
C GLU A 116 -40.01 32.46 0.16
N GLU A 117 -40.67 31.69 -0.69
CA GLU A 117 -41.44 30.45 -0.71
C GLU A 117 -41.71 30.17 -2.22
N GLU A 118 -42.32 29.01 -2.50
CA GLU A 118 -43.06 28.65 -3.72
C GLU A 118 -42.26 28.34 -5.00
N GLU A 119 -42.10 27.04 -5.28
CA GLU A 119 -42.23 26.59 -6.67
C GLU A 119 -42.94 25.23 -6.77
N THR A 120 -43.97 25.27 -7.61
CA THR A 120 -45.07 24.31 -7.70
C THR A 120 -44.63 22.96 -8.24
N ARG A 121 -44.89 21.95 -7.44
CA ARG A 121 -44.95 20.54 -7.77
C ARG A 121 -46.01 20.25 -8.84
N PHE A 122 -45.61 19.85 -10.04
CA PHE A 122 -46.47 19.04 -10.92
C PHE A 122 -45.65 17.91 -11.53
N SER A 123 -45.73 16.74 -10.89
CA SER A 123 -45.25 15.46 -11.42
C SER A 123 -46.45 14.71 -11.97
N SER A 124 -46.40 14.22 -13.20
CA SER A 124 -47.28 13.14 -13.64
C SER A 124 -46.53 12.20 -14.56
N LYS A 125 -46.30 11.01 -14.00
CA LYS A 125 -45.80 9.78 -14.61
C LYS A 125 -46.92 9.18 -15.48
N PRO A 126 -46.64 8.52 -16.61
CA PRO A 126 -47.65 7.71 -17.27
C PRO A 126 -47.68 6.30 -16.64
N GLU A 127 -48.89 5.86 -16.28
CA GLU A 127 -49.19 4.48 -15.89
C GLU A 127 -49.99 3.82 -17.01
N ALA A 128 -49.56 2.61 -17.37
CA ALA A 128 -50.24 1.73 -18.29
C ALA A 128 -51.23 0.86 -17.52
N ALA A 129 -52.47 0.76 -18.00
CA ALA A 129 -53.06 -0.51 -18.45
C ALA A 129 -54.60 -0.50 -18.42
N ALA A 130 -55.12 -1.22 -19.41
CA ALA A 130 -56.39 -1.93 -19.45
C ALA A 130 -57.66 -1.14 -19.81
N GLY A 131 -58.25 -1.55 -20.94
CA GLY A 131 -59.71 -1.66 -21.01
C GLY A 131 -60.36 -1.44 -22.38
N GLY A 132 -60.24 -2.42 -23.29
CA GLY A 132 -61.40 -3.00 -23.98
C GLY A 132 -62.03 -2.29 -25.20
N GLY A 133 -62.28 -3.09 -26.24
CA GLY A 133 -63.59 -3.07 -26.91
C GLY A 133 -63.66 -2.58 -28.36
N ALA A 134 -63.27 -3.47 -29.29
CA ALA A 134 -63.96 -3.92 -30.51
C ALA A 134 -65.02 -3.07 -31.26
N VAL A 135 -65.14 -3.44 -32.56
CA VAL A 135 -66.18 -3.14 -33.56
C VAL A 135 -65.94 -1.82 -34.30
N GLY A 136 -65.86 -1.74 -35.62
CA GLY A 136 -66.32 -2.59 -36.72
C GLY A 136 -66.91 -1.65 -37.79
N GLY A 137 -67.00 -2.11 -39.04
CA GLY A 137 -67.82 -1.47 -40.07
C GLY A 137 -67.04 -0.60 -41.05
N GLY A 138 -66.79 -1.16 -42.24
CA GLY A 138 -66.58 -0.34 -43.43
C GLY A 138 -67.90 0.26 -43.90
N GLU A 139 -67.80 1.09 -44.93
CA GLU A 139 -68.81 1.19 -45.99
C GLU A 139 -68.30 2.09 -47.12
N ASN A 140 -68.41 1.56 -48.33
CA ASN A 140 -68.43 2.33 -49.56
C ASN A 140 -69.69 3.20 -49.57
N TYR A 141 -69.65 4.39 -50.17
CA TYR A 141 -70.86 4.99 -50.73
C TYR A 141 -70.56 5.66 -52.07
N GLU A 142 -71.03 4.96 -53.10
CA GLU A 142 -71.35 5.44 -54.43
C GLU A 142 -72.65 6.26 -54.32
N GLY A 143 -72.68 7.45 -54.89
CA GLY A 143 -73.80 8.38 -54.79
C GLY A 143 -73.85 9.29 -56.01
N ASP A 144 -74.31 8.72 -57.11
CA ASP A 144 -75.04 9.42 -58.16
C ASP A 144 -76.37 9.91 -57.59
N ASP A 145 -76.65 11.22 -57.65
CA ASP A 145 -78.01 11.70 -57.90
C ASP A 145 -78.02 13.13 -58.43
N GLU A 146 -78.86 13.30 -59.44
CA GLU A 146 -79.17 14.49 -60.21
C GLU A 146 -79.74 15.62 -59.34
N THR A 147 -79.47 16.89 -59.66
CA THR A 147 -80.43 17.96 -59.31
C THR A 147 -80.46 19.10 -60.33
N SER A 148 -81.50 19.00 -61.15
CA SER A 148 -82.15 19.96 -62.03
C SER A 148 -82.15 21.44 -61.59
N MET A 149 -82.10 22.31 -62.60
CA MET A 149 -82.55 23.71 -62.57
C MET A 149 -84.00 23.81 -62.08
N VAL A 150 -84.34 24.84 -61.28
CA VAL A 150 -85.54 25.71 -61.40
C VAL A 150 -85.68 26.72 -60.23
N GLU A 151 -86.03 27.94 -60.61
CA GLU A 151 -86.69 29.06 -59.91
C GLU A 151 -85.94 30.15 -59.09
N PRO A 152 -85.96 31.42 -59.55
CA PRO A 152 -85.37 32.57 -58.87
C PRO A 152 -86.44 33.46 -58.21
N ALA A 153 -86.91 33.09 -57.02
CA ALA A 153 -87.75 33.99 -56.21
C ALA A 153 -87.32 34.13 -54.74
N THR A 154 -86.11 33.65 -54.40
CA THR A 154 -85.48 33.82 -53.07
C THR A 154 -84.14 34.56 -53.13
N PHE A 155 -83.85 35.19 -54.28
CA PHE A 155 -82.50 35.61 -54.67
C PHE A 155 -81.86 36.67 -53.75
N CYS A 156 -82.64 37.54 -53.10
CA CYS A 156 -82.07 38.59 -52.27
C CYS A 156 -81.58 38.10 -50.89
N ARG A 157 -82.25 37.12 -50.26
CA ARG A 157 -81.77 36.52 -48.98
C ARG A 157 -80.67 35.48 -49.17
N ARG A 158 -80.78 34.62 -50.20
CA ARG A 158 -79.76 33.58 -50.46
C ARG A 158 -78.44 34.15 -50.96
N ARG A 159 -78.44 35.26 -51.71
CA ARG A 159 -77.22 35.89 -52.22
C ARG A 159 -76.43 36.61 -51.12
N SER A 160 -77.10 37.22 -50.15
CA SER A 160 -76.47 37.81 -48.96
C SER A 160 -75.88 36.74 -48.03
N ALA A 161 -76.60 35.63 -47.80
CA ALA A 161 -76.09 34.52 -46.99
C ALA A 161 -74.90 33.80 -47.65
N ARG A 162 -74.96 33.54 -48.97
CA ARG A 162 -73.83 32.97 -49.73
C ARG A 162 -72.64 33.93 -49.82
N SER A 163 -72.88 35.24 -49.92
CA SER A 163 -71.81 36.26 -49.86
C SER A 163 -71.15 36.30 -48.48
N SER A 164 -71.93 36.20 -47.39
CA SER A 164 -71.41 36.13 -46.02
C SER A 164 -70.60 34.85 -45.79
N GLN A 165 -71.10 33.71 -46.24
CA GLN A 165 -70.40 32.42 -46.14
C GLN A 165 -69.07 32.43 -46.92
N THR A 166 -69.08 32.97 -48.14
CA THR A 166 -67.86 33.06 -48.96
C THR A 166 -66.85 34.06 -48.42
N GLN A 167 -67.31 35.13 -47.76
CA GLN A 167 -66.43 36.06 -47.03
C GLN A 167 -65.78 35.38 -45.82
N GLN A 168 -66.55 34.66 -44.99
CA GLN A 168 -66.04 33.92 -43.83
C GLN A 168 -65.00 32.87 -44.24
N LEU A 169 -65.27 32.09 -45.28
CA LEU A 169 -64.31 31.11 -45.81
C LEU A 169 -63.01 31.77 -46.29
N LYS A 170 -63.06 32.98 -46.86
CA LYS A 170 -61.86 33.72 -47.26
C LYS A 170 -61.06 34.19 -46.04
N GLU A 171 -61.73 34.68 -45.00
CA GLU A 171 -61.10 35.11 -43.75
C GLU A 171 -60.46 33.93 -43.01
N GLU A 172 -61.17 32.80 -42.93
CA GLU A 172 -60.66 31.54 -42.39
C GLU A 172 -59.48 31.01 -43.21
N ASN A 173 -59.56 31.00 -44.54
CA ASN A 173 -58.44 30.58 -45.39
C ASN A 173 -57.22 31.50 -45.21
N ALA A 174 -57.44 32.80 -45.06
CA ALA A 174 -56.37 33.75 -44.73
C ALA A 174 -55.79 33.50 -43.32
N ALA A 175 -56.61 33.11 -42.35
CA ALA A 175 -56.17 32.72 -41.01
C ALA A 175 -55.37 31.41 -41.02
N LEU A 176 -55.85 30.38 -41.72
CA LEU A 176 -55.14 29.11 -41.90
C LEU A 176 -53.80 29.30 -42.61
N ARG A 177 -53.74 30.14 -43.64
CA ARG A 177 -52.46 30.47 -44.29
C ARG A 177 -51.49 31.20 -43.36
N ARG A 178 -51.99 31.99 -42.40
CA ARG A 178 -51.16 32.62 -41.36
C ARG A 178 -50.67 31.59 -40.35
N THR A 179 -51.52 30.68 -39.88
CA THR A 179 -51.13 29.63 -38.92
C THR A 179 -50.13 28.66 -39.54
N VAL A 180 -50.31 28.25 -40.79
CA VAL A 180 -49.34 27.40 -41.52
C VAL A 180 -47.98 28.08 -41.62
N ARG A 181 -47.93 29.37 -41.97
CA ARG A 181 -46.66 30.13 -42.02
C ARG A 181 -45.98 30.24 -40.66
N GLU A 182 -46.75 30.45 -39.61
CA GLU A 182 -46.22 30.51 -38.24
C GLU A 182 -45.70 29.15 -37.77
N LEU A 183 -46.43 28.07 -38.05
CA LEU A 183 -45.98 26.71 -37.77
C LEU A 183 -44.70 26.36 -38.54
N GLN A 184 -44.59 26.76 -39.81
CA GLN A 184 -43.37 26.58 -40.60
C GLN A 184 -42.17 27.30 -39.96
N ARG A 185 -42.35 28.57 -39.55
CA ARG A 185 -41.28 29.32 -38.86
C ARG A 185 -40.86 28.64 -37.55
N ARG A 186 -41.82 28.16 -36.75
CA ARG A 186 -41.53 27.43 -35.51
C ARG A 186 -40.81 26.11 -35.79
N ALA A 187 -41.21 25.39 -36.84
CA ALA A 187 -40.56 24.16 -37.26
C ALA A 187 -39.11 24.41 -37.68
N GLU A 188 -38.83 25.45 -38.48
CA GLU A 188 -37.46 25.82 -38.87
C GLU A 188 -36.58 26.19 -37.67
N VAL A 189 -37.11 26.92 -36.68
CA VAL A 189 -36.37 27.25 -35.45
C VAL A 189 -36.09 26.00 -34.62
N ASN A 190 -37.09 25.12 -34.48
CA ASN A 190 -36.94 23.86 -33.76
C ASN A 190 -35.94 22.93 -34.45
N GLU A 191 -35.95 22.87 -35.78
CA GLU A 191 -35.00 22.10 -36.59
C GLU A 191 -33.57 22.60 -36.37
N ARG A 192 -33.34 23.92 -36.44
CA ARG A 192 -32.01 24.51 -36.14
C ARG A 192 -31.55 24.19 -34.74
N ARG A 193 -32.44 24.29 -33.74
CA ARG A 193 -32.12 23.96 -32.34
C ARG A 193 -31.79 22.47 -32.19
N ALA A 194 -32.53 21.59 -32.85
CA ALA A 194 -32.25 20.16 -32.86
C ALA A 194 -30.87 19.86 -33.50
N SER A 195 -30.53 20.53 -34.61
CA SER A 195 -29.20 20.42 -35.23
C SER A 195 -28.09 20.89 -34.29
N GLN A 196 -28.23 22.06 -33.65
CA GLN A 196 -27.24 22.58 -32.70
C GLN A 196 -27.01 21.62 -31.51
N LEU A 197 -28.08 21.14 -30.89
CA LEU A 197 -27.98 20.17 -29.80
C LEU A 197 -27.33 18.86 -30.26
N SER A 198 -27.62 18.40 -31.48
CA SER A 198 -26.97 17.20 -32.02
C SER A 198 -25.47 17.39 -32.24
N GLU A 199 -25.04 18.57 -32.70
CA GLU A 199 -23.62 18.92 -32.86
C GLU A 199 -22.92 19.01 -31.50
N GLU A 200 -23.55 19.65 -30.51
CA GLU A 200 -23.04 19.74 -29.14
C GLU A 200 -22.88 18.36 -28.50
N LEU A 201 -23.88 17.48 -28.62
CA LEU A 201 -23.80 16.11 -28.11
C LEU A 201 -22.67 15.31 -28.77
N LEU A 202 -22.48 15.48 -30.07
CA LEU A 202 -21.44 14.80 -30.81
C LEU A 202 -20.05 15.35 -30.43
N GLN A 203 -19.91 16.65 -30.20
CA GLN A 203 -18.70 17.25 -29.65
C GLN A 203 -18.39 16.75 -28.24
N ARG A 204 -19.40 16.67 -27.36
CA ARG A 204 -19.23 16.11 -26.01
C ARG A 204 -18.78 14.66 -26.05
N ARG A 205 -19.41 13.82 -26.89
CA ARG A 205 -19.00 12.42 -27.06
C ARG A 205 -17.52 12.30 -27.45
N ARG A 206 -17.04 13.11 -28.40
CA ARG A 206 -15.61 13.08 -28.80
C ARG A 206 -14.69 13.52 -27.66
N GLN A 207 -15.11 14.50 -26.87
CA GLN A 207 -14.34 14.97 -25.73
C GLN A 207 -14.26 13.89 -24.63
N GLU A 208 -15.39 13.27 -24.29
CA GLU A 208 -15.46 12.16 -23.33
C GLU A 208 -14.61 10.96 -23.78
N GLU A 209 -14.65 10.60 -25.07
CA GLU A 209 -13.81 9.54 -25.62
C GLU A 209 -12.32 9.86 -25.49
N LYS A 210 -11.92 11.11 -25.73
CA LYS A 210 -10.54 11.55 -25.57
C LYS A 210 -10.11 11.53 -24.10
N GLU A 211 -10.94 12.05 -23.20
CA GLU A 211 -10.68 12.03 -21.76
C GLU A 211 -10.57 10.59 -21.23
N ALA A 212 -11.41 9.67 -21.72
CA ALA A 212 -11.30 8.25 -21.40
C ALA A 212 -9.97 7.66 -21.87
N GLN A 213 -9.52 7.97 -23.09
CA GLN A 213 -8.22 7.51 -23.61
C GLN A 213 -7.02 8.08 -22.81
N ASP A 214 -7.11 9.36 -22.41
CA ASP A 214 -6.08 9.99 -21.57
C ASP A 214 -6.04 9.35 -20.17
N LEU A 215 -7.21 9.07 -19.58
CA LEU A 215 -7.33 8.36 -18.30
C LEU A 215 -6.79 6.93 -18.38
N GLU A 216 -7.11 6.18 -19.43
CA GLU A 216 -6.55 4.85 -19.67
C GLU A 216 -5.03 4.92 -19.76
N SER A 217 -4.47 5.87 -20.50
CA SER A 217 -3.01 6.04 -20.61
C SER A 217 -2.34 6.32 -19.26
N MET A 218 -2.98 7.15 -18.42
CA MET A 218 -2.49 7.40 -17.06
C MET A 218 -2.57 6.15 -16.18
N VAL A 219 -3.65 5.37 -16.26
CA VAL A 219 -3.80 4.12 -15.51
C VAL A 219 -2.71 3.12 -15.88
N HIS A 220 -2.48 2.88 -17.18
CA HIS A 220 -1.40 1.99 -17.64
C HIS A 220 -0.02 2.44 -17.12
N SER A 221 0.25 3.76 -17.09
CA SER A 221 1.50 4.28 -16.55
C SER A 221 1.64 4.05 -15.04
N VAL A 222 0.55 4.24 -14.28
CA VAL A 222 0.52 3.98 -12.83
C VAL A 222 0.70 2.49 -12.54
N GLU A 223 0.05 1.62 -13.29
CA GLU A 223 0.19 0.16 -13.18
C GLU A 223 1.64 -0.26 -13.41
N GLN A 224 2.27 0.21 -14.48
CA GLN A 224 3.69 -0.06 -14.76
C GLN A 224 4.60 0.44 -13.62
N ASN A 225 4.33 1.62 -13.07
CA ASN A 225 5.09 2.14 -11.94
C ASN A 225 4.93 1.26 -10.69
N LEU A 226 3.71 0.81 -10.42
CA LEU A 226 3.40 -0.08 -9.30
C LEU A 226 4.13 -1.42 -9.46
N HIS A 227 4.11 -2.03 -10.66
CA HIS A 227 4.88 -3.24 -10.93
C HIS A 227 6.38 -3.04 -10.69
N LEU A 228 6.94 -1.91 -11.14
CA LEU A 228 8.34 -1.58 -10.90
C LEU A 228 8.64 -1.39 -9.42
N MET A 229 7.75 -0.72 -8.68
CA MET A 229 7.88 -0.50 -7.24
C MET A 229 7.86 -1.83 -6.49
N THR A 230 6.92 -2.72 -6.81
CA THR A 230 6.83 -4.08 -6.23
C THR A 230 8.10 -4.87 -6.53
N ARG A 231 8.61 -4.86 -7.77
CA ARG A 231 9.86 -5.54 -8.12
C ARG A 231 11.05 -4.98 -7.34
N ARG A 232 11.14 -3.66 -7.18
CA ARG A 232 12.19 -3.01 -6.38
C ARG A 232 12.09 -3.37 -4.90
N ALA A 233 10.89 -3.37 -4.34
CA ALA A 233 10.62 -3.77 -2.96
C ALA A 233 11.07 -5.22 -2.71
N VAL A 234 10.63 -6.17 -3.54
CA VAL A 234 11.03 -7.58 -3.43
C VAL A 234 12.55 -7.77 -3.53
N LYS A 235 13.22 -7.05 -4.45
CA LYS A 235 14.70 -7.07 -4.54
C LYS A 235 15.35 -6.57 -3.25
N ALA A 236 14.84 -5.48 -2.67
CA ALA A 236 15.34 -4.94 -1.42
C ALA A 236 15.09 -5.89 -0.24
N GLU A 237 13.91 -6.51 -0.15
CA GLU A 237 13.57 -7.50 0.88
C GLU A 237 14.48 -8.73 0.81
N ASN A 238 14.76 -9.22 -0.40
CA ASN A 238 15.70 -10.31 -0.62
C ASN A 238 17.13 -9.94 -0.20
N ALA A 239 17.58 -8.72 -0.50
CA ALA A 239 18.89 -8.23 -0.07
C ALA A 239 18.99 -8.13 1.46
N VAL A 240 17.95 -7.58 2.11
CA VAL A 240 17.86 -7.51 3.58
C VAL A 240 17.87 -8.90 4.20
N SER A 241 17.18 -9.87 3.61
CA SER A 241 17.16 -11.26 4.10
C SER A 241 18.54 -11.92 4.03
N LYS A 242 19.29 -11.70 2.95
CA LYS A 242 20.68 -12.17 2.82
C LYS A 242 21.60 -11.52 3.85
N LEU A 243 21.55 -10.20 3.99
CA LEU A 243 22.35 -9.47 4.98
C LEU A 243 22.03 -9.89 6.41
N LYS A 244 20.76 -10.18 6.73
CA LYS A 244 20.37 -10.72 8.04
C LYS A 244 20.99 -12.09 8.30
N ALA A 245 20.98 -12.98 7.30
CA ALA A 245 21.63 -14.29 7.42
C ALA A 245 23.14 -14.17 7.63
N GLU A 246 23.82 -13.30 6.86
CA GLU A 246 25.25 -13.02 7.02
C GLU A 246 25.58 -12.43 8.40
N LEU A 247 24.77 -11.49 8.90
CA LEU A 247 24.92 -10.95 10.25
C LEU A 247 24.80 -12.02 11.33
N GLN A 248 23.81 -12.91 11.22
CA GLN A 248 23.64 -14.02 12.17
C GLN A 248 24.83 -14.99 12.12
N GLN A 249 25.33 -15.29 10.93
CA GLN A 249 26.51 -16.14 10.76
C GLN A 249 27.76 -15.50 11.39
N LEU A 250 28.03 -14.23 11.11
CA LEU A 250 29.15 -13.51 11.68
C LEU A 250 29.04 -13.38 13.20
N GLN A 251 27.84 -13.16 13.73
CA GLN A 251 27.61 -13.11 15.17
C GLN A 251 27.96 -14.46 15.83
N ALA A 252 27.54 -15.58 15.23
CA ALA A 252 27.87 -16.92 15.72
C ALA A 252 29.39 -17.19 15.68
N GLU A 253 30.08 -16.75 14.63
CA GLU A 253 31.54 -16.87 14.53
C GLU A 253 32.27 -16.05 15.60
N VAL A 254 31.85 -14.80 15.82
CA VAL A 254 32.40 -13.93 16.89
C VAL A 254 32.22 -14.58 18.26
N ASP A 255 31.05 -15.16 18.54
CA ASP A 255 30.79 -15.80 19.83
C ASP A 255 31.60 -17.10 19.99
N SER A 256 31.80 -17.86 18.90
CA SER A 256 32.68 -19.03 18.89
C SER A 256 34.14 -18.64 19.17
N LEU A 257 34.68 -17.65 18.47
CA LEU A 257 36.05 -17.15 18.67
C LEU A 257 36.26 -16.57 20.07
N ARG A 258 35.26 -15.87 20.61
CA ARG A 258 35.30 -15.38 22.00
C ARG A 258 35.37 -16.52 23.00
N ALA A 259 34.56 -17.58 22.81
CA ALA A 259 34.58 -18.74 23.68
C ALA A 259 35.94 -19.46 23.63
N GLU A 260 36.49 -19.65 22.42
CA GLU A 260 37.82 -20.24 22.24
C GLU A 260 38.91 -19.39 22.89
N ASN A 261 38.92 -18.07 22.68
CA ASN A 261 39.91 -17.17 23.28
C ASN A 261 39.87 -17.21 24.81
N ASN A 262 38.68 -17.25 25.40
CA ASN A 262 38.52 -17.41 26.84
C ASN A 262 39.04 -18.77 27.33
N GLY A 263 38.79 -19.84 26.57
CA GLY A 263 39.34 -21.17 26.84
C GLY A 263 40.87 -21.19 26.82
N LEU A 264 41.48 -20.58 25.80
CA LEU A 264 42.93 -20.47 25.67
C LEU A 264 43.55 -19.66 26.82
N LYS A 265 42.96 -18.52 27.19
CA LYS A 265 43.41 -17.72 28.34
C LYS A 265 43.35 -18.48 29.66
N SER A 266 42.29 -19.27 29.86
CA SER A 266 42.15 -20.13 31.03
C SER A 266 43.25 -21.19 31.07
N MET A 267 43.49 -21.86 29.94
CA MET A 267 44.54 -22.88 29.80
C MET A 267 45.95 -22.29 29.99
N GLU A 268 46.24 -21.13 29.40
CA GLU A 268 47.50 -20.41 29.56
C GLU A 268 47.73 -20.06 31.04
N SER A 269 46.73 -19.50 31.72
CA SER A 269 46.79 -19.18 33.14
C SER A 269 47.11 -20.41 34.00
N GLN A 270 46.48 -21.55 33.69
CA GLN A 270 46.77 -22.82 34.37
C GLN A 270 48.22 -23.26 34.16
N VAL A 271 48.74 -23.20 32.93
CA VAL A 271 50.14 -23.53 32.64
C VAL A 271 51.10 -22.61 33.40
N VAL A 272 50.88 -21.30 33.37
CA VAL A 272 51.71 -20.33 34.10
C VAL A 272 51.70 -20.60 35.60
N MET A 273 50.54 -20.91 36.19
CA MET A 273 50.42 -21.26 37.60
C MET A 273 51.22 -22.52 37.95
N THR A 274 51.14 -23.57 37.12
CA THR A 274 51.93 -24.80 37.34
C THR A 274 53.44 -24.56 37.19
N MET A 275 53.85 -23.77 36.20
CA MET A 275 55.26 -23.39 36.01
C MET A 275 55.78 -22.60 37.22
N ARG A 276 55.00 -21.64 37.72
CA ARG A 276 55.35 -20.86 38.92
C ARG A 276 55.50 -21.76 40.15
N GLN A 277 54.58 -22.72 40.34
CA GLN A 277 54.66 -23.67 41.44
C GLN A 277 55.92 -24.55 41.32
N ASN A 278 56.22 -25.06 40.13
CA ASN A 278 57.42 -25.87 39.88
C ASN A 278 58.70 -25.08 40.14
N ALA A 279 58.76 -23.83 39.68
CA ALA A 279 59.88 -22.93 39.94
C ALA A 279 60.06 -22.67 41.45
N GLN A 280 58.97 -22.47 42.19
CA GLN A 280 59.01 -22.28 43.64
C GLN A 280 59.55 -23.53 44.35
N VAL A 281 59.04 -24.71 44.00
CA VAL A 281 59.51 -25.98 44.58
C VAL A 281 60.99 -26.19 44.30
N ALA A 282 61.45 -25.96 43.06
CA ALA A 282 62.87 -26.06 42.71
C ALA A 282 63.73 -25.08 43.52
N SER A 283 63.28 -23.83 43.69
CA SER A 283 63.94 -22.83 44.52
C SER A 283 64.06 -23.27 45.98
N ASP A 284 62.99 -23.81 46.56
CA ASP A 284 63.00 -24.31 47.94
C ASP A 284 63.97 -25.48 48.11
N TYR A 285 64.03 -26.39 47.12
CA TYR A 285 65.01 -27.48 47.10
C TYR A 285 66.44 -26.95 47.08
N LEU A 286 66.74 -25.99 46.21
CA LEU A 286 68.07 -25.39 46.13
C LEU A 286 68.46 -24.66 47.42
N ASN A 287 67.53 -23.91 48.02
CA ASN A 287 67.76 -23.22 49.31
C ASN A 287 68.05 -24.21 50.45
N LYS A 288 67.31 -25.33 50.50
CA LYS A 288 67.58 -26.41 51.46
C LYS A 288 68.95 -27.03 51.23
N MET A 289 69.30 -27.36 49.98
CA MET A 289 70.62 -27.90 49.67
C MET A 289 71.76 -26.93 49.98
N ALA A 290 71.61 -25.64 49.67
CA ALA A 290 72.58 -24.61 50.03
C ALA A 290 72.75 -24.49 51.55
N SER A 291 71.65 -24.56 52.30
CA SER A 291 71.68 -24.55 53.77
C SER A 291 72.37 -25.80 54.35
N HIS A 292 72.09 -26.98 53.78
CA HIS A 292 72.77 -28.22 54.16
C HIS A 292 74.28 -28.16 53.86
N ALA A 293 74.65 -27.68 52.68
CA ALA A 293 76.06 -27.48 52.32
C ALA A 293 76.75 -26.50 53.28
N HIS A 294 76.11 -25.38 53.62
CA HIS A 294 76.62 -24.44 54.62
C HIS A 294 76.81 -25.09 56.01
N SER A 295 75.86 -25.89 56.48
CA SER A 295 76.01 -26.61 57.74
C SER A 295 77.17 -27.62 57.71
N SER A 296 77.32 -28.36 56.60
CA SER A 296 78.40 -29.33 56.42
C SER A 296 79.77 -28.65 56.38
N ILE A 297 79.91 -27.51 55.67
CA ILE A 297 81.14 -26.72 55.65
C ILE A 297 81.48 -26.21 57.05
N ARG A 298 80.50 -25.66 57.79
CA ARG A 298 80.73 -25.20 59.17
C ARG A 298 81.19 -26.32 60.09
N GLN A 299 80.61 -27.51 59.94
CA GLN A 299 81.03 -28.69 60.70
C GLN A 299 82.48 -29.07 60.38
N LEU A 300 82.85 -29.16 59.09
CA LEU A 300 84.21 -29.46 58.65
C LEU A 300 85.23 -28.43 59.17
N LEU A 301 84.86 -27.14 59.21
CA LEU A 301 85.70 -26.10 59.79
C LEU A 301 85.89 -26.30 61.30
N GLY A 302 84.84 -26.65 62.03
CA GLY A 302 84.94 -26.98 63.46
C GLY A 302 85.81 -28.21 63.73
N GLU A 303 85.69 -29.25 62.89
CA GLU A 303 86.56 -30.44 62.94
C GLU A 303 88.02 -30.10 62.59
N ALA A 304 88.26 -29.19 61.64
CA ALA A 304 89.60 -28.72 61.34
C ALA A 304 90.21 -27.92 62.51
N GLU A 305 89.41 -27.12 63.23
CA GLU A 305 89.84 -26.41 64.43
C GLU A 305 90.20 -27.38 65.57
N THR A 306 89.44 -28.46 65.78
CA THR A 306 89.78 -29.48 66.77
C THR A 306 91.06 -30.21 66.41
N LEU A 307 91.26 -30.58 65.14
CA LEU A 307 92.53 -31.16 64.66
C LEU A 307 93.72 -30.22 64.89
N ARG A 308 93.54 -28.91 64.68
CA ARG A 308 94.56 -27.90 64.97
C ARG A 308 94.92 -27.86 66.46
N LEU A 309 93.92 -27.92 67.34
CA LEU A 309 94.14 -27.97 68.79
C LEU A 309 94.89 -29.25 69.20
N VAL A 310 94.53 -30.41 68.63
CA VAL A 310 95.24 -31.68 68.83
C VAL A 310 96.70 -31.56 68.37
N SER A 311 96.95 -30.96 67.20
CA SER A 311 98.31 -30.71 66.72
C SER A 311 99.11 -29.83 67.68
N GLN A 312 98.52 -28.74 68.21
CA GLN A 312 99.17 -27.87 69.20
C GLN A 312 99.45 -28.61 70.52
N LEU A 313 98.53 -29.45 70.99
CA LEU A 313 98.72 -30.32 72.16
C LEU A 313 99.90 -31.28 71.93
N LEU A 314 99.93 -31.97 70.80
CA LEU A 314 101.03 -32.86 70.43
C LEU A 314 102.38 -32.10 70.36
N GLN A 315 102.42 -30.90 69.78
CA GLN A 315 103.61 -30.04 69.79
C GLN A 315 104.02 -29.61 71.21
N SER A 316 103.07 -29.32 72.09
CA SER A 316 103.39 -28.97 73.49
C SER A 316 103.98 -30.16 74.26
N ILE A 317 103.50 -31.37 73.99
CA ILE A 317 104.05 -32.61 74.55
C ILE A 317 105.47 -32.85 74.04
N ASP A 318 105.72 -32.66 72.75
CA ASP A 318 107.06 -32.76 72.14
C ASP A 318 108.07 -31.77 72.76
N LYS A 319 107.64 -30.53 73.03
CA LYS A 319 108.44 -29.53 73.75
C LYS A 319 108.76 -29.92 75.19
N ILE A 320 107.84 -30.56 75.91
CA ILE A 320 108.10 -31.05 77.28
C ILE A 320 109.04 -32.26 77.25
N SER A 321 108.87 -33.15 76.26
CA SER A 321 109.70 -34.33 76.05
C SER A 321 111.17 -33.97 75.78
N SER A 322 111.44 -32.95 74.96
CA SER A 322 112.80 -32.52 74.61
C SER A 322 113.59 -31.86 75.76
N LEU A 323 112.93 -31.32 76.78
CA LEU A 323 113.59 -30.78 77.98
C LEU A 323 114.18 -31.88 78.90
N ASN A 324 113.65 -33.11 78.82
CA ASN A 324 114.14 -34.25 79.61
C ASN A 324 115.29 -35.02 78.92
N SER A 325 115.68 -34.64 77.69
CA SER A 325 116.78 -35.26 76.94
C SER A 325 118.11 -34.48 77.01
N GLU A 326 118.15 -33.32 77.67
CA GLU A 326 119.33 -32.45 77.78
C GLU A 326 119.86 -32.35 79.24
N SER A 327 119.72 -33.43 80.03
CA SER A 327 120.33 -33.56 81.37
C SER A 327 121.16 -34.84 81.50
#